data_AF-A0A928CWT3-F1
#
_entry.id   AF-A0A928CWT3-F1
#
_cell.length_a   1.000
_cell.length_b   1.000
_cell.length_c   1.000
_cell.angle_alpha   90.00
_cell.angle_beta   90.00
_cell.angle_gamma   90.00
#
_symmetry.space_group_name_H-M   'P 1'
#
loop_
_entity.id
_entity.type
_entity.pdbx_description
1 polymer ?
#
loop_
_entity_poly.entity_id
_entity_poly.type
_entity_poly.pdbx_seq_one_letter_code
_entity_poly.pdbx_strand_id
1 'polypeptide(L)'
;MLVFRNEVPVDSTMTVDDFFQLTNAWIYKGPHTTFTQKDFENLAVNGKISSSNGKEFFEAKLFKSNKIEIAGVKYTKKEDANEWITTIVFNIPRELIVIEVNCESFKLGEILPQVHVPYIMKQLIHWSGKDGFLRVSCHPYNLKQCEISRAKNIMLGKSTQKKPIVYVSATRSNTHVLHPDMLAHKLFGLAHVVVEPNKEFGERLSLEVGKQKPVPGRIGIYFSNAQRCEFMQRYDDPHDVFIDKIQQRIVNITRMASIEESCSWYFLERCIEKQNLELFKKEKEKDYSDFSEAFDAINKNLENENNHLKTENQFLRSENQRLSNEAHNHNSLLNAGVENEFYQGEILSLILEILQKERALCSNEQLRRQHLIDSILAANPHPKRKDEIKKSLKKILSNWQNKMADRNYLKSLGFSFKEDGKHIKLTWNDDSRYTITLSKTPSDIRAGKNTASDAIKILF
;
A
#
# COMPACT_ATOMS: atom_id res chain seq x y z
N MET A 1 8.39 22.90 21.47
CA MET A 1 8.58 22.55 22.90
C MET A 1 7.22 22.36 23.58
N LEU A 2 7.06 21.32 24.41
CA LEU A 2 5.86 21.12 25.20
C LEU A 2 5.74 22.20 26.28
N VAL A 3 4.65 22.96 26.25
CA VAL A 3 4.40 24.06 27.18
C VAL A 3 3.26 23.76 28.14
N PHE A 4 2.25 23.00 27.73
CA PHE A 4 1.15 22.56 28.59
C PHE A 4 0.80 21.12 28.31
N ARG A 5 0.45 20.36 29.34
CA ARG A 5 -0.11 19.02 29.24
C ARG A 5 -1.00 18.73 30.44
N ASN A 6 -2.14 18.11 30.17
CA ASN A 6 -3.08 17.68 31.20
C ASN A 6 -4.01 16.58 30.69
N GLU A 7 -4.36 15.64 31.57
CA GLU A 7 -5.36 14.59 31.29
C GLU A 7 -6.62 14.86 32.12
N VAL A 8 -7.80 14.86 31.51
CA VAL A 8 -9.07 15.15 32.19
C VAL A 8 -9.96 13.91 32.09
N PRO A 9 -10.27 13.24 33.22
CA PRO A 9 -11.31 12.23 33.26
C PRO A 9 -12.64 12.85 32.85
N VAL A 10 -13.36 12.17 31.96
CA VAL A 10 -14.68 12.60 31.48
C VAL A 10 -15.78 11.64 31.90
N ASP A 11 -17.02 12.11 31.83
CA ASP A 11 -18.19 11.28 32.09
C ASP A 11 -18.40 10.27 30.95
N SER A 12 -18.82 9.06 31.31
CA SER A 12 -19.14 7.95 30.39
C SER A 12 -20.22 8.29 29.34
N THR A 13 -20.97 9.37 29.55
CA THR A 13 -22.01 9.85 28.65
C THR A 13 -21.49 10.63 27.44
N MET A 14 -20.23 11.08 27.46
CA MET A 14 -19.65 11.90 26.39
C MET A 14 -19.42 11.07 25.12
N THR A 15 -19.99 11.50 24.00
CA THR A 15 -19.80 10.83 22.69
C THR A 15 -18.69 11.46 21.85
N VAL A 16 -18.30 10.79 20.76
CA VAL A 16 -17.39 11.36 19.75
C VAL A 16 -17.96 12.64 19.13
N ASP A 17 -19.26 12.68 18.90
CA ASP A 17 -19.92 13.84 18.30
C ASP A 17 -19.91 15.02 19.27
N ASP A 18 -20.17 14.78 20.56
CA ASP A 18 -20.05 15.80 21.61
C ASP A 18 -18.61 16.34 21.69
N PHE A 19 -17.62 15.45 21.57
CA PHE A 19 -16.22 15.83 21.53
C PHE A 19 -15.91 16.76 20.36
N PHE A 20 -16.27 16.38 19.13
CA PHE A 20 -16.01 17.22 17.96
C PHE A 20 -16.79 18.53 18.02
N GLN A 21 -18.04 18.53 18.46
CA GLN A 21 -18.81 19.76 18.64
C GLN A 21 -18.14 20.71 19.63
N LEU A 22 -17.66 20.19 20.76
CA LEU A 22 -16.94 20.95 21.77
C LEU A 22 -15.62 21.53 21.23
N THR A 23 -14.80 20.71 20.55
CA THR A 23 -13.52 21.19 19.99
C THR A 23 -13.72 22.15 18.83
N ASN A 24 -14.73 21.95 17.97
CA ASN A 24 -15.02 22.85 16.87
C ASN A 24 -15.49 24.21 17.43
N ALA A 25 -16.39 24.19 18.41
CA ALA A 25 -16.86 25.39 19.10
C ALA A 25 -15.76 26.16 19.80
N TRP A 26 -14.77 25.48 20.36
CA TRP A 26 -13.59 26.12 20.92
C TRP A 26 -12.78 26.91 19.89
N ILE A 27 -12.65 26.40 18.68
CA ILE A 27 -11.90 27.05 17.60
C ILE A 27 -12.68 28.24 17.07
N TYR A 28 -13.89 28.04 16.52
CA TYR A 28 -14.61 29.11 15.82
C TYR A 28 -15.17 30.19 16.75
N LYS A 29 -15.34 29.91 18.05
CA LYS A 29 -15.63 30.95 19.08
C LYS A 29 -14.37 31.54 19.70
N GLY A 30 -13.20 31.07 19.27
CA GLY A 30 -11.91 31.53 19.74
C GLY A 30 -11.63 32.97 19.27
N PRO A 31 -10.89 33.75 20.06
CA PRO A 31 -10.50 35.10 19.66
C PRO A 31 -9.49 35.03 18.52
N HIS A 32 -9.62 35.93 17.55
CA HIS A 32 -8.67 36.10 16.44
C HIS A 32 -8.48 34.85 15.56
N THR A 33 -9.48 33.97 15.47
CA THR A 33 -9.50 32.93 14.42
C THR A 33 -10.18 33.46 13.16
N THR A 34 -9.80 32.89 12.03
CA THR A 34 -10.46 33.08 10.73
C THR A 34 -11.47 31.98 10.42
N PHE A 35 -11.51 30.90 11.22
CA PHE A 35 -12.49 29.83 11.05
C PHE A 35 -13.88 30.26 11.48
N THR A 36 -14.87 29.81 10.71
CA THR A 36 -16.30 29.98 10.96
C THR A 36 -16.95 28.62 11.22
N GLN A 37 -18.18 28.63 11.76
CA GLN A 37 -18.93 27.39 11.99
C GLN A 37 -19.09 26.55 10.72
N LYS A 38 -19.27 27.19 9.56
CA LYS A 38 -19.47 26.51 8.26
C LYS A 38 -18.26 25.69 7.81
N ASP A 39 -17.06 26.08 8.22
CA ASP A 39 -15.84 25.37 7.85
C ASP A 39 -15.78 23.96 8.47
N PHE A 40 -16.49 23.76 9.59
CA PHE A 40 -16.57 22.48 10.29
C PHE A 40 -17.77 21.62 9.86
N GLU A 41 -18.80 22.21 9.24
CA GLU A 41 -19.99 21.48 8.77
C GLU A 41 -19.64 20.48 7.66
N ASN A 42 -18.65 20.81 6.83
CA ASN A 42 -18.18 19.95 5.72
C ASN A 42 -16.93 19.15 6.06
N LEU A 43 -16.45 19.17 7.31
CA LEU A 43 -15.24 18.48 7.69
C LEU A 43 -15.49 16.97 7.74
N ALA A 44 -14.94 16.25 6.78
CA ALA A 44 -14.98 14.79 6.79
C ALA A 44 -14.25 14.22 8.03
N VAL A 45 -14.69 13.05 8.47
CA VAL A 45 -13.97 12.25 9.47
C VAL A 45 -12.58 11.91 8.91
N ASN A 46 -11.51 12.15 9.69
CA ASN A 46 -10.11 12.11 9.22
C ASN A 46 -9.74 13.21 8.21
N GLY A 47 -10.47 14.32 8.23
CA GLY A 47 -10.25 15.47 7.36
C GLY A 47 -9.32 16.54 7.94
N LYS A 48 -8.86 17.42 7.05
CA LYS A 48 -8.06 18.60 7.39
C LYS A 48 -8.62 19.82 6.66
N ILE A 49 -8.68 20.94 7.36
CA ILE A 49 -9.03 22.25 6.81
C ILE A 49 -7.96 23.27 7.20
N SER A 50 -7.85 24.31 6.40
CA SER A 50 -6.93 25.44 6.61
C SER A 50 -7.69 26.75 6.51
N SER A 51 -7.21 27.76 7.22
CA SER A 51 -7.75 29.11 7.09
C SER A 51 -7.51 29.72 5.71
N SER A 52 -8.30 30.74 5.37
CA SER A 52 -8.17 31.52 4.13
C SER A 52 -6.82 32.21 3.98
N ASN A 53 -6.17 32.57 5.10
CA ASN A 53 -4.85 33.21 5.11
C ASN A 53 -3.68 32.21 5.26
N GLY A 54 -3.97 30.91 5.40
CA GLY A 54 -2.96 29.86 5.58
C GLY A 54 -2.17 29.88 6.89
N LYS A 55 -2.54 30.72 7.87
CA LYS A 55 -1.88 30.80 9.18
C LYS A 55 -2.47 29.82 10.21
N GLU A 56 -3.65 29.27 9.97
CA GLU A 56 -4.31 28.34 10.89
C GLU A 56 -4.64 27.03 10.18
N PHE A 57 -4.43 25.91 10.87
CA PHE A 57 -4.72 24.57 10.37
C PHE A 57 -5.48 23.79 11.42
N PHE A 58 -6.50 23.07 11.00
CA PHE A 58 -7.29 22.19 11.84
C PHE A 58 -7.37 20.81 11.21
N GLU A 59 -7.05 19.78 11.99
CA GLU A 59 -7.05 18.39 11.58
C GLU A 59 -7.88 17.60 12.60
N ALA A 60 -8.92 16.91 12.12
CA ALA A 60 -9.74 16.02 12.92
C ALA A 60 -9.51 14.59 12.48
N LYS A 61 -9.27 13.69 13.43
CA LYS A 61 -9.06 12.27 13.20
C LYS A 61 -9.96 11.44 14.09
N LEU A 62 -10.47 10.33 13.56
CA LEU A 62 -11.24 9.33 14.27
C LEU A 62 -10.74 7.95 13.89
N PHE A 63 -10.41 7.17 14.91
CA PHE A 63 -10.18 5.75 14.81
C PHE A 63 -11.33 5.01 15.49
N LYS A 64 -11.94 4.07 14.76
CA LYS A 64 -13.05 3.24 15.27
C LYS A 64 -12.78 1.78 14.97
N SER A 65 -12.82 0.96 16.03
CA SER A 65 -12.74 -0.49 15.99
C SER A 65 -13.83 -1.08 16.90
N ASN A 66 -14.05 -2.40 16.87
CA ASN A 66 -15.11 -3.07 17.62
C ASN A 66 -15.06 -2.85 19.15
N LYS A 67 -13.91 -2.44 19.70
CA LYS A 67 -13.69 -2.27 21.15
C LYS A 67 -13.15 -0.90 21.55
N ILE A 68 -12.68 -0.12 20.59
CA ILE A 68 -11.90 1.10 20.85
C ILE A 68 -12.36 2.18 19.88
N GLU A 69 -12.67 3.34 20.44
CA GLU A 69 -12.98 4.55 19.68
C GLU A 69 -12.15 5.70 20.25
N ILE A 70 -11.35 6.33 19.37
CA ILE A 70 -10.42 7.39 19.71
C ILE A 70 -10.62 8.52 18.72
N ALA A 71 -10.98 9.70 19.21
CA ALA A 71 -11.11 10.92 18.45
C ALA A 71 -9.97 11.87 18.79
N GLY A 72 -9.48 12.62 17.82
CA GLY A 72 -8.42 13.59 18.03
C GLY A 72 -8.61 14.81 17.18
N VAL A 73 -8.26 15.96 17.75
CA VAL A 73 -8.17 17.23 17.05
C VAL A 73 -6.79 17.82 17.25
N LYS A 74 -6.19 18.28 16.16
CA LYS A 74 -4.96 19.09 16.16
C LYS A 74 -5.27 20.44 15.55
N TYR A 75 -4.99 21.48 16.31
CA TYR A 75 -5.08 22.87 15.86
C TYR A 75 -3.71 23.52 15.90
N THR A 76 -3.30 24.06 14.77
CA THR A 76 -2.03 24.76 14.60
C THR A 76 -2.32 26.22 14.26
N LYS A 77 -1.72 27.14 15.01
CA LYS A 77 -1.79 28.58 14.77
C LYS A 77 -0.38 29.15 14.63
N LYS A 78 -0.11 29.73 13.47
CA LYS A 78 1.15 30.41 13.15
C LYS A 78 1.03 31.89 13.43
N GLU A 79 1.81 32.36 14.40
CA GLU A 79 2.02 33.76 14.72
C GLU A 79 3.41 34.18 14.24
N ASP A 80 3.71 35.48 14.20
CA ASP A 80 4.88 36.01 13.48
C ASP A 80 6.23 35.43 13.95
N ALA A 81 6.33 35.01 15.21
CA ALA A 81 7.54 34.39 15.76
C ALA A 81 7.34 32.96 16.29
N ASN A 82 6.09 32.54 16.52
CA ASN A 82 5.77 31.30 17.22
C ASN A 82 4.71 30.49 16.46
N GLU A 83 4.89 29.18 16.45
CA GLU A 83 3.87 28.21 16.04
C GLU A 83 3.34 27.47 17.27
N TRP A 84 2.04 27.61 17.48
CA TRP A 84 1.31 26.94 18.56
C TRP A 84 0.58 25.74 18.01
N ILE A 85 0.81 24.57 18.60
CA ILE A 85 0.18 23.31 18.22
C ILE A 85 -0.55 22.78 19.44
N THR A 86 -1.87 22.78 19.39
CA THR A 86 -2.72 22.19 20.42
C THR A 86 -3.28 20.86 19.91
N THR A 87 -2.99 19.77 20.61
CA THR A 87 -3.55 18.45 20.34
C THR A 87 -4.47 18.04 21.47
N ILE A 88 -5.67 17.60 21.11
CA ILE A 88 -6.69 17.13 22.04
C ILE A 88 -7.10 15.75 21.57
N VAL A 89 -6.95 14.74 22.43
CA VAL A 89 -7.29 13.35 22.11
C VAL A 89 -8.27 12.83 23.14
N PHE A 90 -9.38 12.29 22.67
CA PHE A 90 -10.41 11.66 23.47
C PHE A 90 -10.40 10.15 23.23
N ASN A 91 -10.27 9.38 24.30
CA ASN A 91 -10.31 7.93 24.28
C ASN A 91 -11.50 7.45 25.11
N ILE A 92 -12.52 6.91 24.42
CA ILE A 92 -13.79 6.52 25.04
C ILE A 92 -13.61 5.38 26.04
N PRO A 93 -12.96 4.25 25.71
CA PRO A 93 -12.74 3.16 26.68
C PRO A 93 -12.00 3.57 27.96
N ARG A 94 -11.19 4.63 27.89
CA ARG A 94 -10.47 5.18 29.04
C ARG A 94 -11.23 6.29 29.76
N GLU A 95 -12.33 6.79 29.19
CA GLU A 95 -13.08 7.95 29.67
C GLU A 95 -12.13 9.14 29.94
N LEU A 96 -11.20 9.40 29.01
CA LEU A 96 -10.10 10.33 29.22
C LEU A 96 -9.89 11.25 28.01
N ILE A 97 -9.75 12.54 28.29
CA ILE A 97 -9.29 13.54 27.32
C ILE A 97 -7.88 13.98 27.71
N VAL A 98 -6.95 13.94 26.76
CA VAL A 98 -5.60 14.48 26.94
C VAL A 98 -5.45 15.73 26.07
N ILE A 99 -4.98 16.81 26.70
CA ILE A 99 -4.71 18.08 26.03
C ILE A 99 -3.21 18.35 26.15
N GLU A 100 -2.56 18.57 25.03
CA GLU A 100 -1.17 18.99 24.95
C GLU A 100 -1.07 20.27 24.11
N VAL A 101 -0.23 21.20 24.55
CA VAL A 101 0.11 22.40 23.79
C VAL A 101 1.62 22.44 23.64
N ASN A 102 2.06 22.52 22.39
CA ASN A 102 3.43 22.75 22.00
C ASN A 102 3.56 24.16 21.43
N CYS A 103 4.66 24.83 21.76
CA CYS A 103 5.06 26.10 21.18
C CYS A 103 6.45 25.94 20.58
N GLU A 104 6.60 26.31 19.32
CA GLU A 104 7.89 26.35 18.61
C GLU A 104 8.16 27.78 18.20
N SER A 105 9.33 28.32 18.55
CA SER A 105 9.76 29.64 18.10
C SER A 105 10.66 29.49 16.89
N PHE A 106 10.45 30.31 15.87
CA PHE A 106 11.29 30.37 14.68
C PHE A 106 12.50 31.30 14.87
N LYS A 107 12.57 32.03 15.98
CA LYS A 107 13.65 32.98 16.27
C LYS A 107 14.56 32.44 17.38
N LEU A 108 15.85 32.43 17.10
CA LEU A 108 16.88 32.07 18.09
C LEU A 108 16.91 33.11 19.22
N GLY A 109 16.81 32.65 20.47
CA GLY A 109 16.95 33.48 21.67
C GLY A 109 15.66 34.10 22.22
N GLU A 110 14.49 33.84 21.62
CA GLU A 110 13.22 34.27 22.21
C GLU A 110 12.86 33.46 23.47
N ILE A 111 12.41 34.18 24.50
CA ILE A 111 11.84 33.58 25.71
C ILE A 111 10.47 33.03 25.33
N LEU A 112 10.25 31.74 25.60
CA LEU A 112 8.94 31.15 25.37
C LEU A 112 7.88 31.88 26.20
N PRO A 113 6.72 32.19 25.59
CA PRO A 113 5.64 32.91 26.26
C PRO A 113 5.13 32.17 27.50
N GLN A 114 4.57 32.94 28.43
CA GLN A 114 3.99 32.38 29.65
C GLN A 114 2.86 31.40 29.30
N VAL A 115 2.93 30.21 29.89
CA VAL A 115 1.94 29.16 29.65
C VAL A 115 0.64 29.52 30.35
N HIS A 116 -0.40 29.73 29.56
CA HIS A 116 -1.76 29.87 30.05
C HIS A 116 -2.53 28.55 29.91
N VAL A 117 -3.45 28.30 30.84
CA VAL A 117 -4.34 27.15 30.77
C VAL A 117 -5.26 27.33 29.56
N PRO A 118 -5.28 26.37 28.61
CA PRO A 118 -6.10 26.48 27.41
C PRO A 118 -7.58 26.65 27.73
N TYR A 119 -8.25 27.57 27.01
CA TYR A 119 -9.67 27.89 27.27
C TYR A 119 -10.61 26.67 27.14
N ILE A 120 -10.23 25.69 26.32
CA ILE A 120 -10.95 24.42 26.17
C ILE A 120 -11.19 23.71 27.51
N MET A 121 -10.27 23.87 28.48
CA MET A 121 -10.44 23.33 29.82
C MET A 121 -11.74 23.81 30.46
N LYS A 122 -12.12 25.07 30.27
CA LYS A 122 -13.37 25.61 30.83
C LYS A 122 -14.62 25.03 30.18
N GLN A 123 -14.52 24.61 28.92
CA GLN A 123 -15.65 24.00 28.21
C GLN A 123 -15.89 22.54 28.64
N LEU A 124 -14.87 21.87 29.17
CA LEU A 124 -14.96 20.51 29.69
C LEU A 124 -15.67 20.38 31.05
N ILE A 125 -16.08 21.49 31.67
CA ILE A 125 -16.76 21.47 32.99
C ILE A 125 -17.98 20.56 32.98
N HIS A 126 -18.82 20.63 31.94
CA HIS A 126 -20.04 19.83 31.85
C HIS A 126 -19.77 18.33 31.74
N TRP A 127 -18.69 17.96 31.06
CA TRP A 127 -18.31 16.58 30.77
C TRP A 127 -17.34 15.99 31.79
N SER A 128 -17.12 16.67 32.92
CA SER A 128 -16.12 16.27 33.91
C SER A 128 -16.49 14.98 34.66
N GLY A 129 -15.55 14.03 34.67
CA GLY A 129 -15.69 12.71 35.27
C GLY A 129 -15.17 12.60 36.71
N LYS A 130 -15.13 11.37 37.21
CA LYS A 130 -14.58 11.02 38.53
C LYS A 130 -13.07 10.74 38.45
N ASP A 131 -12.38 11.07 39.53
CA ASP A 131 -10.98 10.74 39.78
C ASP A 131 -10.86 10.16 41.20
N GLY A 132 -10.89 8.83 41.29
CA GLY A 132 -11.06 8.14 42.56
C GLY A 132 -12.39 8.48 43.23
N PHE A 133 -12.34 8.93 44.49
CA PHE A 133 -13.54 9.37 45.22
C PHE A 133 -13.89 10.85 44.98
N LEU A 134 -13.03 11.62 44.31
CA LEU A 134 -13.26 13.02 44.00
C LEU A 134 -13.82 13.15 42.58
N ARG A 135 -14.70 14.12 42.34
CA ARG A 135 -15.11 14.50 40.98
C ARG A 135 -14.27 15.70 40.55
N VAL A 136 -13.81 15.70 39.30
CA VAL A 136 -13.19 16.90 38.73
C VAL A 136 -14.25 18.00 38.72
N SER A 137 -14.01 19.10 39.44
CA SER A 137 -15.02 20.14 39.67
C SER A 137 -14.37 21.50 39.80
N CYS A 138 -15.14 22.56 39.51
CA CYS A 138 -14.76 23.94 39.79
C CYS A 138 -15.08 24.37 41.24
N HIS A 139 -15.61 23.45 42.05
CA HIS A 139 -15.92 23.66 43.46
C HIS A 139 -14.95 22.87 44.36
N PRO A 140 -14.58 23.41 45.51
CA PRO A 140 -13.71 22.73 46.46
C PRO A 140 -14.44 21.56 47.13
N TYR A 141 -13.69 20.53 47.49
CA TYR A 141 -14.15 19.45 48.35
C TYR A 141 -13.96 19.85 49.82
N ASN A 142 -15.05 20.26 50.46
CA ASN A 142 -15.05 20.59 51.88
C ASN A 142 -15.11 19.32 52.73
N LEU A 143 -14.04 19.03 53.47
CA LEU A 143 -13.98 17.87 54.36
C LEU A 143 -14.95 18.05 55.54
N LYS A 144 -15.70 16.99 55.84
CA LYS A 144 -16.52 16.94 57.07
C LYS A 144 -15.67 16.49 58.25
N GLN A 145 -16.12 16.79 59.46
CA GLN A 145 -15.41 16.41 60.70
C GLN A 145 -15.12 14.91 60.82
N CYS A 146 -16.02 14.06 60.29
CA CYS A 146 -15.85 12.61 60.30
C CYS A 146 -14.88 12.08 59.23
N GLU A 147 -14.40 12.91 58.30
CA GLU A 147 -13.61 12.48 57.13
C GLU A 147 -12.09 12.53 57.32
N ILE A 148 -11.62 12.46 58.56
CA ILE A 148 -10.18 12.49 58.89
C ILE A 148 -9.40 11.39 58.17
N SER A 149 -9.98 10.19 58.04
CA SER A 149 -9.35 9.10 57.30
C SER A 149 -9.11 9.43 55.82
N ARG A 150 -9.99 10.23 55.19
CA ARG A 150 -9.80 10.67 53.79
C ARG A 150 -8.62 11.65 53.70
N ALA A 151 -8.59 12.65 54.59
CA ALA A 151 -7.49 13.61 54.65
C ALA A 151 -6.14 12.92 54.93
N LYS A 152 -6.12 11.95 55.84
CA LYS A 152 -4.95 11.11 56.12
C LYS A 152 -4.48 10.34 54.89
N ASN A 153 -5.39 9.68 54.18
CA ASN A 153 -5.02 8.90 52.99
C ASN A 153 -4.42 9.78 51.89
N ILE A 154 -4.93 11.00 51.71
CA ILE A 154 -4.35 12.01 50.80
C ILE A 154 -2.90 12.33 51.21
N MET A 155 -2.68 12.68 52.47
CA MET A 155 -1.36 13.12 52.95
C MET A 155 -0.32 12.02 52.97
N LEU A 156 -0.74 10.76 53.13
CA LEU A 156 0.13 9.58 53.10
C LEU A 156 0.31 9.01 51.69
N GLY A 157 -0.25 9.65 50.65
CA GLY A 157 -0.16 9.17 49.26
C GLY A 157 -0.90 7.85 48.99
N LYS A 158 -1.82 7.46 49.88
CA LYS A 158 -2.66 6.25 49.76
C LYS A 158 -3.99 6.50 49.03
N SER A 159 -4.16 7.71 48.49
CA SER A 159 -5.28 8.08 47.64
C SER A 159 -5.19 7.41 46.27
N THR A 160 -6.34 7.17 45.63
CA THR A 160 -6.39 6.57 44.28
C THR A 160 -6.46 7.62 43.17
N GLN A 161 -6.53 8.90 43.53
CA GLN A 161 -6.62 10.04 42.61
C GLN A 161 -5.40 10.11 41.69
N LYS A 162 -5.57 10.25 40.39
CA LYS A 162 -4.46 10.51 39.48
C LYS A 162 -4.01 11.96 39.52
N LYS A 163 -4.95 12.90 39.77
CA LYS A 163 -4.63 14.33 39.79
C LYS A 163 -3.98 14.78 41.10
N PRO A 164 -3.14 15.82 41.06
CA PRO A 164 -2.66 16.48 42.26
C PRO A 164 -3.83 16.95 43.13
N ILE A 165 -3.61 16.96 44.44
CA ILE A 165 -4.57 17.46 45.42
C ILE A 165 -3.96 18.67 46.11
N VAL A 166 -4.61 19.82 45.97
CA VAL A 166 -4.28 21.06 46.65
C VAL A 166 -5.11 21.15 47.92
N TYR A 167 -4.46 20.90 49.05
CA TYR A 167 -5.04 20.94 50.38
C TYR A 167 -4.94 22.34 50.99
N VAL A 168 -6.07 22.93 51.32
CA VAL A 168 -6.17 24.23 51.98
C VAL A 168 -6.35 24.00 53.48
N SER A 169 -5.32 24.25 54.29
CA SER A 169 -5.42 24.11 55.74
C SER A 169 -6.21 25.27 56.38
N ALA A 170 -6.80 25.01 57.54
CA ALA A 170 -7.41 26.05 58.35
C ALA A 170 -6.32 26.87 59.06
N THR A 171 -6.55 28.16 59.20
CA THR A 171 -5.71 29.04 60.03
C THR A 171 -6.01 28.79 61.51
N ARG A 172 -5.18 29.38 62.39
CA ARG A 172 -5.42 29.36 63.85
C ARG A 172 -6.76 30.00 64.26
N SER A 173 -7.33 30.84 63.41
CA SER A 173 -8.59 31.54 63.63
C SER A 173 -9.79 30.87 62.93
N ASN A 174 -9.66 29.61 62.50
CA ASN A 174 -10.70 28.87 61.75
C ASN A 174 -11.13 29.56 60.44
N THR A 175 -10.17 30.20 59.75
CA THR A 175 -10.38 30.77 58.40
C THR A 175 -9.44 30.12 57.38
N HIS A 176 -9.45 30.57 56.13
CA HIS A 176 -8.52 30.14 55.08
C HIS A 176 -7.69 31.31 54.57
N VAL A 177 -6.44 31.04 54.15
CA VAL A 177 -5.50 32.06 53.64
C VAL A 177 -5.91 32.65 52.27
N LEU A 178 -6.78 31.95 51.56
CA LEU A 178 -7.37 32.33 50.28
C LEU A 178 -8.80 31.82 50.19
N HIS A 179 -9.58 32.32 49.22
CA HIS A 179 -10.91 31.81 48.93
C HIS A 179 -10.84 30.46 48.19
N PRO A 180 -11.31 29.35 48.79
CA PRO A 180 -11.18 28.03 48.18
C PRO A 180 -11.94 27.89 46.86
N ASP A 181 -13.09 28.56 46.71
CA ASP A 181 -13.88 28.53 45.47
C ASP A 181 -13.14 29.15 44.29
N MET A 182 -12.48 30.30 44.50
CA MET A 182 -11.67 30.92 43.45
C MET A 182 -10.49 30.04 43.04
N LEU A 183 -9.85 29.39 44.02
CA LEU A 183 -8.77 28.44 43.75
C LEU A 183 -9.28 27.23 42.97
N ALA A 184 -10.43 26.66 43.34
CA ALA A 184 -11.02 25.51 42.65
C ALA A 184 -11.42 25.84 41.21
N HIS A 185 -11.99 27.02 40.96
CA HIS A 185 -12.27 27.49 39.60
C HIS A 185 -11.00 27.63 38.77
N LYS A 186 -9.93 28.19 39.36
CA LYS A 186 -8.65 28.40 38.66
C LYS A 186 -7.89 27.09 38.38
N LEU A 187 -8.06 26.10 39.25
CA LEU A 187 -7.45 24.77 39.13
C LEU A 187 -8.35 23.74 38.46
N PHE A 188 -9.49 24.15 37.88
CA PHE A 188 -10.43 23.24 37.24
C PHE A 188 -9.72 22.30 36.26
N GLY A 189 -9.91 21.00 36.45
CA GLY A 189 -9.33 19.96 35.62
C GLY A 189 -7.81 19.79 35.77
N LEU A 190 -7.09 20.64 36.50
CA LEU A 190 -5.66 20.49 36.77
C LEU A 190 -5.40 19.73 38.08
N ALA A 191 -6.11 20.10 39.14
CA ALA A 191 -5.96 19.53 40.48
C ALA A 191 -7.29 19.60 41.24
N HIS A 192 -7.43 18.74 42.25
CA HIS A 192 -8.56 18.82 43.18
C HIS A 192 -8.22 19.77 44.32
N VAL A 193 -9.17 20.63 44.71
CA VAL A 193 -9.02 21.48 45.90
C VAL A 193 -9.75 20.82 47.06
N VAL A 194 -9.05 20.54 48.16
CA VAL A 194 -9.61 19.92 49.36
C VAL A 194 -9.41 20.88 50.53
N VAL A 195 -10.47 21.15 51.28
CA VAL A 195 -10.47 22.19 52.32
C VAL A 195 -10.64 21.56 53.70
N GLU A 196 -9.71 21.89 54.59
CA GLU A 196 -9.78 21.54 56.02
C GLU A 196 -10.93 22.30 56.69
N PRO A 197 -11.82 21.68 57.49
CA PRO A 197 -12.99 22.38 58.02
C PRO A 197 -12.64 23.40 59.11
N ASN A 198 -11.74 23.05 60.02
CA ASN A 198 -11.33 23.90 61.13
C ASN A 198 -10.02 23.43 61.77
N LYS A 199 -9.52 24.22 62.73
CA LYS A 199 -8.30 23.96 63.49
C LYS A 199 -8.35 22.65 64.26
N GLU A 200 -9.46 22.30 64.90
CA GLU A 200 -9.59 21.08 65.72
C GLU A 200 -9.44 19.80 64.88
N PHE A 201 -10.11 19.76 63.72
CA PHE A 201 -9.90 18.70 62.72
C PHE A 201 -8.42 18.60 62.37
N GLY A 202 -7.82 19.77 62.17
CA GLY A 202 -6.43 19.89 61.83
C GLY A 202 -5.47 19.38 62.90
N GLU A 203 -5.72 19.65 64.18
CA GLU A 203 -4.91 19.17 65.30
C GLU A 203 -5.02 17.66 65.44
N ARG A 204 -6.23 17.10 65.31
CA ARG A 204 -6.43 15.65 65.30
C ARG A 204 -5.71 15.00 64.13
N LEU A 205 -5.79 15.58 62.93
CA LEU A 205 -5.08 15.07 61.76
C LEU A 205 -3.57 15.09 61.96
N SER A 206 -3.00 16.13 62.61
CA SER A 206 -1.56 16.21 62.93
C SER A 206 -1.08 15.02 63.77
N LEU A 207 -1.91 14.50 64.68
CA LEU A 207 -1.55 13.32 65.49
C LEU A 207 -1.40 12.05 64.63
N GLU A 208 -2.12 11.97 63.50
CA GLU A 208 -2.12 10.79 62.63
C GLU A 208 -1.08 10.83 61.51
N VAL A 209 -0.69 12.02 61.03
CA VAL A 209 0.20 12.18 59.86
C VAL A 209 1.48 12.99 60.14
N GLY A 210 1.59 13.61 61.32
CA GLY A 210 2.76 14.35 61.75
C GLY A 210 3.19 15.45 60.76
N LYS A 211 4.46 15.41 60.36
CA LYS A 211 5.10 16.42 59.48
C LYS A 211 4.55 16.46 58.06
N GLN A 212 3.79 15.44 57.64
CA GLN A 212 3.17 15.43 56.31
C GLN A 212 2.00 16.41 56.20
N LYS A 213 1.49 16.94 57.31
CA LYS A 213 0.46 17.97 57.31
C LYS A 213 1.06 19.38 57.14
N PRO A 214 0.47 20.27 56.33
CA PRO A 214 0.83 21.69 56.34
C PRO A 214 0.57 22.31 57.72
N VAL A 215 1.45 23.23 58.09
CA VAL A 215 1.23 24.15 59.22
C VAL A 215 -0.06 24.97 58.96
N PRO A 216 -0.87 25.30 59.99
CA PRO A 216 -2.08 26.10 59.83
C PRO A 216 -1.89 27.35 58.96
N GLY A 217 -2.74 27.51 57.94
CA GLY A 217 -2.67 28.59 56.96
C GLY A 217 -1.74 28.34 55.77
N ARG A 218 -1.05 27.19 55.70
CA ARG A 218 -0.30 26.80 54.50
C ARG A 218 -1.13 25.95 53.55
N ILE A 219 -0.76 25.97 52.28
CA ILE A 219 -1.31 25.11 51.23
C ILE A 219 -0.39 23.91 51.08
N GLY A 220 -0.95 22.70 51.05
CA GLY A 220 -0.24 21.47 50.73
C GLY A 220 -0.58 21.00 49.32
N ILE A 221 0.40 20.55 48.56
CA ILE A 221 0.23 19.88 47.27
C ILE A 221 0.65 18.43 47.46
N TYR A 222 -0.30 17.53 47.24
CA TYR A 222 -0.15 16.08 47.40
C TYR A 222 -0.35 15.36 46.09
N PHE A 223 0.32 14.23 45.95
CA PHE A 223 0.21 13.35 44.80
C PHE A 223 -0.04 11.92 45.29
N SER A 224 -0.91 11.19 44.61
CA SER A 224 -1.10 9.78 44.92
C SER A 224 0.15 8.98 44.58
N ASN A 225 0.40 7.92 45.35
CA ASN A 225 1.56 7.04 45.22
C ASN A 225 2.93 7.74 45.39
N ALA A 226 2.95 8.98 45.88
CA ALA A 226 4.18 9.68 46.22
C ALA A 226 4.21 10.04 47.71
N GLN A 227 5.34 9.79 48.36
CA GLN A 227 5.58 10.31 49.71
C GLN A 227 6.01 11.80 49.71
N ARG A 228 6.28 12.35 48.53
CA ARG A 228 6.68 13.74 48.34
C ARG A 228 5.44 14.63 48.33
N CYS A 229 5.46 15.66 49.15
CA CYS A 229 4.48 16.74 49.16
C CYS A 229 5.21 18.08 49.05
N GLU A 230 4.50 19.12 48.66
CA GLU A 230 5.03 20.48 48.60
C GLU A 230 4.14 21.43 49.41
N PHE A 231 4.77 22.34 50.15
CA PHE A 231 4.05 23.34 50.92
C PHE A 231 4.28 24.73 50.34
N MET A 232 3.19 25.46 50.14
CA MET A 232 3.19 26.84 49.72
C MET A 232 2.59 27.71 50.83
N GLN A 233 3.20 28.86 51.09
CA GLN A 233 2.72 29.82 52.06
C GLN A 233 2.53 31.17 51.36
N ARG A 234 1.41 31.82 51.66
CA ARG A 234 1.19 33.21 51.29
C ARG A 234 1.95 34.09 52.28
N TYR A 235 2.91 34.84 51.78
CA TYR A 235 3.59 35.90 52.52
C TYR A 235 2.87 37.22 52.22
N ASP A 236 3.55 38.20 51.63
CA ASP A 236 2.98 39.51 51.28
C ASP A 236 2.28 39.52 49.91
N ASP A 237 2.14 38.35 49.28
CA ASP A 237 1.51 38.24 47.97
C ASP A 237 0.02 38.67 48.03
N PRO A 238 -0.43 39.52 47.09
CA PRO A 238 -1.85 39.72 46.85
C PRO A 238 -2.57 38.39 46.64
N HIS A 239 -3.85 38.35 47.01
CA HIS A 239 -4.65 37.13 47.00
C HIS A 239 -4.59 36.40 45.64
N ASP A 240 -4.83 37.12 44.55
CA ASP A 240 -4.90 36.55 43.21
C ASP A 240 -3.54 36.12 42.67
N VAL A 241 -2.49 36.87 43.02
CA VAL A 241 -1.10 36.55 42.66
C VAL A 241 -0.67 35.22 43.30
N PHE A 242 -1.08 34.98 44.55
CA PHE A 242 -0.78 33.71 45.21
C PHE A 242 -1.53 32.53 44.57
N ILE A 243 -2.79 32.72 44.17
CA ILE A 243 -3.55 31.73 43.40
C ILE A 243 -2.86 31.42 42.07
N ASP A 244 -2.41 32.45 41.34
CA ASP A 244 -1.70 32.28 40.07
C ASP A 244 -0.37 31.52 40.26
N LYS A 245 0.37 31.78 41.34
CA LYS A 245 1.57 31.00 41.69
C LYS A 245 1.25 29.52 41.92
N ILE A 246 0.16 29.21 42.62
CA ILE A 246 -0.29 27.82 42.81
C ILE A 246 -0.64 27.19 41.46
N GLN A 247 -1.41 27.89 40.62
CA GLN A 247 -1.79 27.38 39.29
C GLN A 247 -0.56 27.09 38.43
N GLN A 248 0.39 28.03 38.35
CA GLN A 248 1.62 27.84 37.61
C GLN A 248 2.45 26.68 38.16
N ARG A 249 2.47 26.49 39.48
CA ARG A 249 3.14 25.32 40.08
C ARG A 249 2.50 24.02 39.61
N ILE A 250 1.18 23.91 39.65
CA ILE A 250 0.44 22.72 39.20
C ILE A 250 0.65 22.48 37.70
N VAL A 251 0.56 23.51 36.86
CA VAL A 251 0.81 23.39 35.40
C VAL A 251 2.21 22.86 35.13
N ASN A 252 3.22 23.33 35.86
CA ASN A 252 4.59 22.82 35.72
C ASN A 252 4.69 21.34 36.11
N ILE A 253 3.97 20.91 37.14
CA ILE A 253 3.94 19.50 37.56
C ILE A 253 3.23 18.63 36.53
N THR A 254 2.03 19.02 36.07
CA THR A 254 1.27 18.23 35.09
C THR A 254 1.96 18.17 33.73
N ARG A 255 2.70 19.23 33.36
CA ARG A 255 3.53 19.24 32.14
C ARG A 255 4.59 18.13 32.14
N MET A 256 5.17 17.84 33.29
CA MET A 256 6.22 16.82 33.45
C MET A 256 5.66 15.41 33.64
N ALA A 257 4.35 15.27 33.84
CA ALA A 257 3.72 13.97 34.05
C ALA A 257 3.72 13.14 32.77
N SER A 258 3.84 11.82 32.94
CA SER A 258 3.57 10.84 31.89
C SER A 258 2.07 10.84 31.58
N ILE A 259 1.72 10.53 30.33
CA ILE A 259 0.34 10.39 29.88
C ILE A 259 0.03 8.95 29.53
N GLU A 260 -1.25 8.61 29.52
CA GLU A 260 -1.74 7.37 28.94
C GLU A 260 -1.40 7.32 27.45
N GLU A 261 -0.50 6.40 27.05
CA GLU A 261 0.02 6.31 25.68
C GLU A 261 -1.11 6.17 24.64
N SER A 262 -2.18 5.45 25.00
CA SER A 262 -3.37 5.25 24.14
C SER A 262 -4.18 6.54 23.88
N CYS A 263 -3.85 7.63 24.57
CA CYS A 263 -4.47 8.94 24.42
C CYS A 263 -3.50 9.96 23.80
N SER A 264 -2.38 9.51 23.23
CA SER A 264 -1.47 10.40 22.49
C SER A 264 -1.90 10.59 21.05
N TRP A 265 -1.60 11.74 20.46
CA TRP A 265 -1.84 12.00 19.04
C TRP A 265 -1.14 10.97 18.14
N TYR A 266 0.10 10.62 18.50
CA TYR A 266 0.89 9.62 17.79
C TYR A 266 0.23 8.24 17.81
N PHE A 267 -0.36 7.83 18.94
CA PHE A 267 -1.07 6.56 19.03
C PHE A 267 -2.29 6.52 18.11
N LEU A 268 -3.05 7.63 18.04
CA LEU A 268 -4.20 7.77 17.14
C LEU A 268 -3.76 7.62 15.68
N GLU A 269 -2.71 8.33 15.26
CA GLU A 269 -2.14 8.22 13.90
C GLU A 269 -1.71 6.80 13.60
N ARG A 270 -0.97 6.17 14.51
CA ARG A 270 -0.53 4.78 14.37
C ARG A 270 -1.70 3.80 14.20
N CYS A 271 -2.82 4.02 14.89
CA CYS A 271 -4.00 3.16 14.76
C CYS A 271 -4.66 3.32 13.38
N ILE A 272 -4.82 4.56 12.92
CA ILE A 272 -5.38 4.87 11.60
C ILE A 272 -4.48 4.31 10.49
N GLU A 273 -3.18 4.54 10.57
CA GLU A 273 -2.20 4.03 9.59
C GLU A 273 -2.21 2.50 9.52
N LYS A 274 -2.26 1.81 10.67
CA LYS A 274 -2.39 0.35 10.71
C LYS A 274 -3.68 -0.13 10.05
N GLN A 275 -4.81 0.52 10.32
CA GLN A 275 -6.09 0.18 9.71
C GLN A 275 -6.07 0.38 8.20
N ASN A 276 -5.51 1.50 7.72
CA ASN A 276 -5.37 1.77 6.29
C ASN A 276 -4.46 0.75 5.61
N LEU A 277 -3.38 0.33 6.28
CA LEU A 277 -2.47 -0.70 5.77
C LEU A 277 -3.14 -2.07 5.70
N GLU A 278 -4.00 -2.43 6.66
CA GLU A 278 -4.80 -3.65 6.62
C GLU A 278 -5.84 -3.64 5.49
N LEU A 279 -6.51 -2.50 5.28
CA LEU A 279 -7.44 -2.32 4.16
C LEU A 279 -6.71 -2.47 2.82
N PHE A 280 -5.57 -1.79 2.66
CA PHE A 280 -4.75 -1.86 1.45
C PHE A 280 -4.22 -3.28 1.18
N LYS A 281 -3.87 -4.04 2.22
CA LYS A 281 -3.50 -5.46 2.07
C LYS A 281 -4.66 -6.31 1.57
N LYS A 282 -5.86 -6.13 2.13
CA LYS A 282 -7.06 -6.85 1.69
C LYS A 282 -7.46 -6.50 0.26
N GLU A 283 -7.35 -5.23 -0.12
CA GLU A 283 -7.56 -4.80 -1.51
C GLU A 283 -6.57 -5.47 -2.46
N LYS A 284 -5.27 -5.51 -2.10
CA LYS A 284 -4.28 -6.22 -2.91
C LYS A 284 -4.52 -7.72 -2.98
N GLU A 285 -4.86 -8.37 -1.87
CA GLU A 285 -5.21 -9.80 -1.86
C GLU A 285 -6.40 -10.08 -2.78
N LYS A 286 -7.39 -9.18 -2.80
CA LYS A 286 -8.52 -9.27 -3.73
C LYS A 286 -8.07 -9.08 -5.18
N ASP A 287 -7.24 -8.07 -5.48
CA ASP A 287 -6.72 -7.86 -6.83
C ASP A 287 -5.92 -9.07 -7.35
N TYR A 288 -5.13 -9.72 -6.47
CA TYR A 288 -4.42 -10.96 -6.81
C TYR A 288 -5.38 -12.13 -7.06
N SER A 289 -6.46 -12.24 -6.27
CA SER A 289 -7.50 -13.25 -6.47
C SER A 289 -8.21 -13.05 -7.80
N ASP A 290 -8.66 -11.82 -8.08
CA ASP A 290 -9.36 -11.45 -9.31
C ASP A 290 -8.47 -11.70 -10.55
N PHE A 291 -7.16 -11.37 -10.44
CA PHE A 291 -6.17 -11.68 -11.48
C PHE A 291 -6.00 -13.20 -11.68
N SER A 292 -5.91 -13.97 -10.59
CA SER A 292 -5.78 -15.44 -10.68
C SER A 292 -6.99 -16.06 -11.37
N GLU A 293 -8.20 -15.63 -11.03
CA GLU A 293 -9.43 -16.13 -11.65
C GLU A 293 -9.50 -15.79 -13.15
N ALA A 294 -9.12 -14.57 -13.54
CA ALA A 294 -9.04 -14.18 -14.94
C ALA A 294 -7.98 -14.99 -15.71
N PHE A 295 -6.82 -15.25 -15.08
CA PHE A 295 -5.76 -16.05 -15.67
C PHE A 295 -6.18 -17.51 -15.85
N ASP A 296 -6.83 -18.11 -14.85
CA ASP A 296 -7.35 -19.48 -14.93
C ASP A 296 -8.43 -19.61 -16.02
N ALA A 297 -9.30 -18.61 -16.18
CA ALA A 297 -10.29 -18.58 -17.25
C ALA A 297 -9.63 -18.52 -18.65
N ILE A 298 -8.59 -17.70 -18.82
CA ILE A 298 -7.82 -17.62 -20.07
C ILE A 298 -7.13 -18.95 -20.36
N ASN A 299 -6.47 -19.56 -19.38
CA ASN A 299 -5.81 -20.85 -19.54
C ASN A 299 -6.81 -21.94 -19.96
N LYS A 300 -7.97 -21.99 -19.31
CA LYS A 300 -9.02 -22.94 -19.66
C LYS A 300 -9.53 -22.75 -21.10
N ASN A 301 -9.69 -21.51 -21.55
CA ASN A 301 -10.07 -21.22 -22.94
C ASN A 301 -8.98 -21.66 -23.93
N LEU A 302 -7.71 -21.37 -23.64
CA LEU A 302 -6.58 -21.79 -24.46
C LEU A 302 -6.41 -23.31 -24.50
N GLU A 303 -6.67 -24.01 -23.40
CA GLU A 303 -6.69 -25.47 -23.35
C GLU A 303 -7.82 -26.06 -24.20
N ASN A 304 -9.02 -25.49 -24.10
CA ASN A 304 -10.17 -25.89 -24.91
C ASN A 304 -9.89 -25.69 -26.41
N GLU A 305 -9.33 -24.54 -26.79
CA GLU A 305 -8.97 -24.24 -28.18
C GLU A 305 -7.88 -25.19 -28.70
N ASN A 306 -6.83 -25.45 -27.90
CA ASN A 306 -5.81 -26.43 -28.24
C ASN A 306 -6.39 -27.83 -28.43
N ASN A 307 -7.30 -28.26 -27.58
CA ASN A 307 -7.94 -29.56 -27.69
C ASN A 307 -8.83 -29.64 -28.94
N HIS A 308 -9.56 -28.57 -29.26
CA HIS A 308 -10.35 -28.48 -30.48
C HIS A 308 -9.46 -28.60 -31.73
N LEU A 309 -8.41 -27.78 -31.82
CA LEU A 309 -7.46 -27.79 -32.94
C LEU A 309 -6.73 -29.13 -33.07
N LYS A 310 -6.35 -29.77 -31.96
CA LYS A 310 -5.76 -31.12 -31.98
C LYS A 310 -6.72 -32.15 -32.57
N THR A 311 -7.98 -32.10 -32.17
CA THR A 311 -9.03 -33.02 -32.66
C THR A 311 -9.27 -32.81 -34.14
N GLU A 312 -9.38 -31.56 -34.58
CA GLU A 312 -9.54 -31.21 -35.99
C GLU A 312 -8.33 -31.64 -36.83
N ASN A 313 -7.10 -31.44 -36.33
CA ASN A 313 -5.89 -31.87 -37.03
C ASN A 313 -5.84 -33.40 -37.18
N GLN A 314 -6.25 -34.14 -36.14
CA GLN A 314 -6.37 -35.61 -36.20
C GLN A 314 -7.40 -36.04 -37.25
N PHE A 315 -8.56 -35.39 -37.28
CA PHE A 315 -9.61 -35.64 -38.28
C PHE A 315 -9.08 -35.42 -39.71
N LEU A 316 -8.51 -34.24 -39.98
CA LEU A 316 -7.96 -33.89 -41.30
C LEU A 316 -6.84 -34.83 -41.75
N ARG A 317 -6.00 -35.31 -40.82
CA ARG A 317 -4.97 -36.31 -41.11
C ARG A 317 -5.58 -37.65 -41.51
N SER A 318 -6.60 -38.11 -40.79
CA SER A 318 -7.29 -39.36 -41.12
C SER A 318 -8.01 -39.28 -42.47
N GLU A 319 -8.63 -38.14 -42.77
CA GLU A 319 -9.33 -37.92 -44.03
C GLU A 319 -8.36 -37.85 -45.22
N ASN A 320 -7.22 -37.16 -45.05
CA ASN A 320 -6.16 -37.18 -46.06
C ASN A 320 -5.62 -38.59 -46.32
N GLN A 321 -5.47 -39.42 -45.28
CA GLN A 321 -5.08 -40.82 -45.46
C GLN A 321 -6.14 -41.62 -46.22
N ARG A 322 -7.43 -41.42 -45.91
CA ARG A 322 -8.54 -42.06 -46.62
C ARG A 322 -8.55 -41.68 -48.10
N LEU A 323 -8.50 -40.38 -48.41
CA LEU A 323 -8.47 -39.87 -49.78
C LEU A 323 -7.23 -40.34 -50.56
N SER A 324 -6.08 -40.41 -49.90
CA SER A 324 -4.85 -40.96 -50.48
C SER A 324 -5.01 -42.44 -50.85
N ASN A 325 -5.61 -43.24 -49.98
CA ASN A 325 -5.89 -44.66 -50.25
C ASN A 325 -6.96 -44.85 -51.35
N GLU A 326 -7.97 -43.99 -51.41
CA GLU A 326 -8.99 -44.02 -52.47
C GLU A 326 -8.42 -43.63 -53.83
N ALA A 327 -7.53 -42.65 -53.88
CA ALA A 327 -6.80 -42.29 -55.09
C ALA A 327 -5.92 -43.46 -55.62
N HIS A 328 -5.41 -44.33 -54.74
CA HIS A 328 -4.68 -45.54 -55.13
C HIS A 328 -5.60 -46.65 -55.69
N ASN A 329 -6.90 -46.64 -55.39
CA ASN A 329 -7.85 -47.69 -55.79
C ASN A 329 -8.55 -47.43 -57.14
N HIS A 330 -8.40 -46.24 -57.74
CA HIS A 330 -8.84 -45.97 -59.10
C HIS A 330 -7.72 -46.31 -60.10
N ASN A 331 -7.92 -47.33 -60.96
CA ASN A 331 -7.03 -47.82 -62.03
C ASN A 331 -5.94 -46.82 -62.45
N SER A 332 -4.81 -46.84 -61.74
CA SER A 332 -3.64 -46.03 -62.07
C SER A 332 -3.02 -46.57 -63.37
N LEU A 333 -2.74 -45.68 -64.33
CA LEU A 333 -2.10 -46.03 -65.61
C LEU A 333 -0.76 -46.77 -65.42
N LEU A 334 -0.07 -46.50 -64.30
CA LEU A 334 1.22 -47.08 -63.92
C LEU A 334 1.23 -47.36 -62.40
N ASN A 335 1.81 -48.48 -61.99
CA ASN A 335 2.03 -48.80 -60.59
C ASN A 335 3.21 -47.95 -60.04
N ALA A 336 3.04 -47.33 -58.88
CA ALA A 336 3.91 -46.26 -58.37
C ALA A 336 5.33 -46.66 -57.92
N GLY A 337 5.72 -47.95 -57.98
CA GLY A 337 7.02 -48.40 -57.46
C GLY A 337 7.15 -48.18 -55.94
N VAL A 338 8.38 -48.26 -55.40
CA VAL A 338 8.68 -48.07 -53.97
C VAL A 338 9.38 -46.74 -53.65
N GLU A 339 9.70 -45.96 -54.68
CA GLU A 339 10.35 -44.66 -54.53
C GLU A 339 9.32 -43.58 -54.21
N ASN A 340 9.67 -42.66 -53.30
CA ASN A 340 8.82 -41.53 -52.92
C ASN A 340 9.10 -40.32 -53.82
N GLU A 341 8.07 -39.59 -54.20
CA GLU A 341 8.25 -38.29 -54.85
C GLU A 341 8.79 -37.25 -53.85
N PHE A 342 9.89 -36.59 -54.20
CA PHE A 342 10.47 -35.49 -53.43
C PHE A 342 9.78 -34.15 -53.64
N TYR A 343 9.04 -34.03 -54.74
CA TYR A 343 8.13 -32.93 -55.01
C TYR A 343 6.92 -33.45 -55.79
N GLN A 344 5.79 -32.76 -55.63
CA GLN A 344 4.53 -33.17 -56.25
C GLN A 344 4.66 -33.35 -57.77
N GLY A 345 4.35 -34.56 -58.25
CA GLY A 345 4.34 -34.89 -59.69
C GLY A 345 5.71 -35.15 -60.31
N GLU A 346 6.70 -35.53 -59.51
CA GLU A 346 8.05 -35.88 -59.97
C GLU A 346 8.05 -37.07 -60.94
N ILE A 347 7.41 -38.18 -60.56
CA ILE A 347 7.36 -39.41 -61.37
C ILE A 347 6.58 -39.14 -62.65
N LEU A 348 5.46 -38.41 -62.55
CA LEU A 348 4.68 -37.97 -63.72
C LEU A 348 5.53 -37.13 -64.68
N SER A 349 6.28 -36.15 -64.16
CA SER A 349 7.16 -35.31 -64.98
C SER A 349 8.22 -36.14 -65.70
N LEU A 350 8.83 -37.13 -65.04
CA LEU A 350 9.83 -38.01 -65.64
C LEU A 350 9.23 -38.84 -66.79
N ILE A 351 8.05 -39.43 -66.58
CA ILE A 351 7.38 -40.25 -67.59
C ILE A 351 7.01 -39.40 -68.82
N LEU A 352 6.47 -38.20 -68.61
CA LEU A 352 6.12 -37.30 -69.71
C LEU A 352 7.37 -36.88 -70.51
N GLU A 353 8.49 -36.61 -69.86
CA GLU A 353 9.77 -36.32 -70.54
C GLU A 353 10.27 -37.50 -71.38
N ILE A 354 10.15 -38.74 -70.87
CA ILE A 354 10.52 -39.95 -71.62
C ILE A 354 9.61 -40.10 -72.85
N LEU A 355 8.30 -39.91 -72.68
CA LEU A 355 7.34 -39.97 -73.79
C LEU A 355 7.60 -38.89 -74.85
N GLN A 356 7.95 -37.66 -74.44
CA GLN A 356 8.33 -36.60 -75.38
C GLN A 356 9.61 -36.94 -76.15
N LYS A 357 10.61 -37.51 -75.49
CA LYS A 357 11.84 -37.97 -76.15
C LYS A 357 11.55 -39.08 -77.16
N GLU A 358 10.75 -40.07 -76.77
CA GLU A 358 10.30 -41.14 -77.67
C GLU A 358 9.50 -40.61 -78.85
N ARG A 359 8.64 -39.61 -78.63
CA ARG A 359 7.88 -38.95 -79.70
C ARG A 359 8.77 -38.29 -80.74
N ALA A 360 9.87 -37.68 -80.30
CA ALA A 360 10.84 -37.02 -81.17
C ALA A 360 11.68 -38.00 -82.00
N LEU A 361 11.82 -39.26 -81.56
CA LEU A 361 12.57 -40.31 -82.25
C LEU A 361 11.72 -41.12 -83.25
N CYS A 362 10.39 -40.99 -83.22
CA CYS A 362 9.50 -41.76 -84.09
C CYS A 362 9.61 -41.33 -85.55
N SER A 363 9.76 -42.30 -86.47
CA SER A 363 9.73 -42.05 -87.92
C SER A 363 8.30 -41.83 -88.43
N ASN A 364 8.15 -41.27 -89.63
CA ASN A 364 6.85 -40.97 -90.25
C ASN A 364 5.99 -42.22 -90.55
N GLU A 365 6.57 -43.41 -90.52
CA GLU A 365 5.86 -44.68 -90.74
C GLU A 365 5.23 -45.24 -89.45
N GLN A 366 5.52 -44.66 -88.27
CA GLN A 366 5.07 -45.15 -86.95
C GLN A 366 3.81 -44.42 -86.41
N LEU A 367 2.81 -44.18 -87.28
CA LEU A 367 1.62 -43.35 -86.97
C LEU A 367 0.86 -43.77 -85.70
N ARG A 368 0.65 -45.07 -85.46
CA ARG A 368 -0.09 -45.55 -84.28
C ARG A 368 0.65 -45.24 -82.96
N ARG A 369 1.98 -45.38 -82.96
CA ARG A 369 2.84 -45.08 -81.80
C ARG A 369 2.81 -43.59 -81.49
N GLN A 370 2.88 -42.75 -82.51
CA GLN A 370 2.76 -41.30 -82.39
C GLN A 370 1.40 -40.89 -81.79
N HIS A 371 0.28 -41.43 -82.31
CA HIS A 371 -1.05 -41.11 -81.80
C HIS A 371 -1.24 -41.51 -80.32
N LEU A 372 -0.67 -42.64 -79.89
CA LEU A 372 -0.74 -43.05 -78.47
C LEU A 372 0.03 -42.08 -77.57
N ILE A 373 1.24 -41.72 -77.96
CA ILE A 373 2.08 -40.80 -77.18
C ILE A 373 1.43 -39.41 -77.14
N ASP A 374 0.98 -38.89 -78.28
CA ASP A 374 0.35 -37.57 -78.38
C ASP A 374 -0.95 -37.52 -77.54
N SER A 375 -1.73 -38.60 -77.51
CA SER A 375 -2.93 -38.71 -76.67
C SER A 375 -2.60 -38.66 -75.18
N ILE A 376 -1.53 -39.33 -74.73
CA ILE A 376 -1.12 -39.32 -73.32
C ILE A 376 -0.56 -37.95 -72.93
N LEU A 377 0.27 -37.34 -73.80
CA LEU A 377 0.82 -36.00 -73.57
C LEU A 377 -0.27 -34.92 -73.53
N ALA A 378 -1.30 -35.02 -74.37
CA ALA A 378 -2.43 -34.08 -74.39
C ALA A 378 -3.30 -34.17 -73.11
N ALA A 379 -3.47 -35.38 -72.57
CA ALA A 379 -4.27 -35.61 -71.38
C ALA A 379 -3.57 -35.22 -70.06
N ASN A 380 -2.24 -35.08 -70.07
CA ASN A 380 -1.43 -34.87 -68.87
C ASN A 380 -0.58 -33.59 -68.99
N PRO A 381 -1.02 -32.47 -68.39
CA PRO A 381 -0.26 -31.22 -68.37
C PRO A 381 1.11 -31.42 -67.70
N HIS A 382 2.16 -30.88 -68.31
CA HIS A 382 3.52 -31.03 -67.77
C HIS A 382 3.67 -30.28 -66.43
N PRO A 383 4.05 -30.96 -65.34
CA PRO A 383 4.35 -30.30 -64.08
C PRO A 383 5.49 -29.29 -64.27
N LYS A 384 5.31 -28.05 -63.79
CA LYS A 384 6.32 -26.98 -63.87
C LYS A 384 7.30 -26.99 -62.71
N ARG A 385 7.03 -27.80 -61.68
CA ARG A 385 7.78 -27.81 -60.42
C ARG A 385 9.25 -28.19 -60.61
N LYS A 386 9.54 -29.17 -61.47
CA LYS A 386 10.92 -29.55 -61.83
C LYS A 386 11.71 -28.36 -62.39
N ASP A 387 11.12 -27.61 -63.33
CA ASP A 387 11.75 -26.44 -63.93
C ASP A 387 11.94 -25.29 -62.93
N GLU A 388 10.99 -25.08 -62.03
CA GLU A 388 11.10 -24.10 -60.95
C GLU A 388 12.24 -24.44 -60.00
N ILE A 389 12.32 -25.70 -59.54
CA ILE A 389 13.39 -26.16 -58.65
C ILE A 389 14.74 -26.04 -59.36
N LYS A 390 14.83 -26.50 -60.62
CA LYS A 390 16.04 -26.40 -61.45
C LYS A 390 16.50 -24.96 -61.64
N LYS A 391 15.58 -24.02 -61.92
CA LYS A 391 15.89 -22.59 -62.06
C LYS A 391 16.35 -21.97 -60.74
N SER A 392 15.64 -22.25 -59.64
CA SER A 392 15.97 -21.75 -58.30
C SER A 392 17.31 -22.29 -57.81
N LEU A 393 17.57 -23.58 -58.00
CA LEU A 393 18.81 -24.26 -57.66
C LEU A 393 19.99 -23.72 -58.48
N LYS A 394 19.81 -23.54 -59.80
CA LYS A 394 20.82 -22.93 -60.66
C LYS A 394 21.16 -21.51 -60.23
N LYS A 395 20.14 -20.70 -59.90
CA LYS A 395 20.28 -19.31 -59.47
C LYS A 395 21.08 -19.19 -58.16
N ILE A 396 20.76 -20.02 -57.17
CA ILE A 396 21.43 -19.95 -55.86
C ILE A 396 22.84 -20.53 -55.88
N LEU A 397 23.05 -21.68 -56.53
CA LEU A 397 24.37 -22.34 -56.55
C LEU A 397 25.38 -21.58 -57.43
N SER A 398 24.93 -20.93 -58.52
CA SER A 398 25.80 -20.12 -59.36
C SER A 398 26.35 -18.88 -58.65
N ASN A 399 25.63 -18.38 -57.64
CA ASN A 399 25.97 -17.19 -56.87
C ASN A 399 26.19 -17.53 -55.38
N TRP A 400 26.59 -18.76 -55.08
CA TRP A 400 26.72 -19.25 -53.71
C TRP A 400 27.71 -18.39 -52.90
N GLN A 401 27.22 -17.77 -51.81
CA GLN A 401 28.03 -16.96 -50.90
C GLN A 401 28.02 -17.49 -49.47
N ASN A 402 27.38 -18.64 -49.22
CA ASN A 402 27.27 -19.27 -47.90
C ASN A 402 26.66 -18.32 -46.84
N LYS A 403 25.72 -17.46 -47.25
CA LYS A 403 24.99 -16.56 -46.35
C LYS A 403 23.78 -17.27 -45.72
N MET A 404 23.31 -16.77 -44.58
CA MET A 404 22.12 -17.32 -43.91
C MET A 404 20.87 -17.30 -44.81
N ALA A 405 20.72 -16.28 -45.66
CA ALA A 405 19.65 -16.20 -46.66
C ALA A 405 19.76 -17.33 -47.69
N ASP A 406 20.96 -17.63 -48.19
CA ASP A 406 21.20 -18.74 -49.13
C ASP A 406 20.88 -20.09 -48.47
N ARG A 407 21.30 -20.26 -47.21
CA ARG A 407 21.00 -21.47 -46.44
C ARG A 407 19.50 -21.66 -46.21
N ASN A 408 18.79 -20.61 -45.84
CA ASN A 408 17.33 -20.67 -45.64
C ASN A 408 16.58 -20.95 -46.95
N TYR A 409 17.05 -20.40 -48.08
CA TYR A 409 16.44 -20.65 -49.38
C TYR A 409 16.65 -22.10 -49.85
N LEU A 410 17.85 -22.66 -49.66
CA LEU A 410 18.11 -24.08 -49.92
C LEU A 410 17.30 -24.98 -48.98
N LYS A 411 17.13 -24.63 -47.70
CA LYS A 411 16.23 -25.35 -46.78
C LYS A 411 14.79 -25.33 -47.26
N SER A 412 14.30 -24.19 -47.77
CA SER A 412 12.94 -24.11 -48.34
C SER A 412 12.75 -24.95 -49.61
N LEU A 413 13.84 -25.31 -50.30
CA LEU A 413 13.85 -26.20 -51.46
C LEU A 413 13.99 -27.70 -51.08
N GLY A 414 14.09 -28.02 -49.79
CA GLY A 414 14.20 -29.39 -49.28
C GLY A 414 15.64 -29.86 -49.01
N PHE A 415 16.63 -28.97 -48.94
CA PHE A 415 18.01 -29.36 -48.63
C PHE A 415 18.32 -29.27 -47.14
N SER A 416 18.97 -30.30 -46.62
CA SER A 416 19.60 -30.31 -45.31
C SER A 416 21.12 -30.12 -45.42
N PHE A 417 21.73 -29.63 -44.36
CA PHE A 417 23.14 -29.23 -44.33
C PHE A 417 23.89 -30.08 -43.31
N LYS A 418 25.01 -30.69 -43.73
CA LYS A 418 26.02 -31.30 -42.85
C LYS A 418 27.38 -30.66 -43.11
N GLU A 419 28.05 -30.21 -42.06
CA GLU A 419 29.38 -29.61 -42.18
C GLU A 419 30.47 -30.68 -42.15
N ASP A 420 31.37 -30.68 -43.15
CA ASP A 420 32.48 -31.63 -43.26
C ASP A 420 33.78 -30.87 -43.55
N GLY A 421 34.46 -30.44 -42.48
CA GLY A 421 35.71 -29.69 -42.56
C GLY A 421 35.59 -28.39 -43.36
N LYS A 422 36.35 -28.28 -44.46
CA LYS A 422 36.36 -27.13 -45.39
C LYS A 422 35.18 -27.11 -46.37
N HIS A 423 34.36 -28.16 -46.37
CA HIS A 423 33.24 -28.35 -47.27
C HIS A 423 31.89 -28.44 -46.52
N ILE A 424 30.81 -28.18 -47.25
CA ILE A 424 29.41 -28.30 -46.80
C ILE A 424 28.78 -29.38 -47.67
N LYS A 425 28.23 -30.42 -47.04
CA LYS A 425 27.43 -31.44 -47.72
C LYS A 425 25.96 -31.00 -47.68
N LEU A 426 25.36 -30.82 -48.85
CA LEU A 426 23.94 -30.64 -49.05
C LEU A 426 23.32 -32.00 -49.36
N THR A 427 22.28 -32.38 -48.62
CA THR A 427 21.52 -33.60 -48.88
C THR A 427 20.10 -33.20 -49.25
N TRP A 428 19.58 -33.69 -50.38
CA TRP A 428 18.22 -33.40 -50.80
C TRP A 428 17.21 -34.34 -50.12
N ASN A 429 16.18 -33.78 -49.48
CA ASN A 429 15.15 -34.50 -48.72
C ASN A 429 15.70 -35.57 -47.76
N ASP A 430 16.87 -35.31 -47.16
CA ASP A 430 17.59 -36.20 -46.25
C ASP A 430 17.98 -37.59 -46.82
N ASP A 431 17.91 -37.78 -48.13
CA ASP A 431 18.35 -39.00 -48.80
C ASP A 431 19.82 -38.91 -49.20
N SER A 432 20.64 -39.74 -48.56
CA SER A 432 22.10 -39.79 -48.74
C SER A 432 22.56 -40.03 -50.20
N ARG A 433 21.71 -40.63 -51.05
CA ARG A 433 21.99 -40.86 -52.48
C ARG A 433 22.18 -39.55 -53.25
N TYR A 434 21.55 -38.47 -52.79
CA TYR A 434 21.51 -37.17 -53.47
C TYR A 434 22.30 -36.11 -52.68
N THR A 435 23.60 -36.37 -52.50
CA THR A 435 24.50 -35.48 -51.75
C THR A 435 25.39 -34.66 -52.68
N ILE A 436 25.42 -33.34 -52.48
CA ILE A 436 26.24 -32.38 -53.23
C ILE A 436 27.25 -31.73 -52.27
N THR A 437 28.51 -31.58 -52.70
CA THR A 437 29.57 -30.97 -51.88
C THR A 437 29.85 -29.54 -52.34
N LEU A 438 29.76 -28.57 -51.43
CA LEU A 438 30.08 -27.16 -51.63
C LEU A 438 31.30 -26.76 -50.80
N SER A 439 32.07 -25.75 -51.24
CA SER A 439 33.09 -25.14 -50.38
C SER A 439 32.47 -24.12 -49.42
N LYS A 440 33.03 -24.00 -48.20
CA LYS A 440 32.61 -22.96 -47.24
C LYS A 440 32.95 -21.55 -47.72
N THR A 441 34.05 -21.41 -48.46
CA THR A 441 34.51 -20.19 -49.10
C THR A 441 34.48 -20.37 -50.62
N PRO A 442 33.67 -19.61 -51.37
CA PRO A 442 33.66 -19.67 -52.83
C PRO A 442 34.95 -19.00 -53.36
N SER A 443 35.82 -19.77 -54.03
CA SER A 443 37.10 -19.27 -54.57
C SER A 443 37.00 -18.71 -56.00
N ASP A 444 35.94 -19.05 -56.76
CA ASP A 444 35.72 -18.63 -58.15
C ASP A 444 34.23 -18.72 -58.54
N ILE A 445 33.71 -17.76 -59.32
CA ILE A 445 32.35 -17.77 -59.91
C ILE A 445 32.17 -18.99 -60.84
N ARG A 446 33.24 -19.45 -61.49
CA ARG A 446 33.21 -20.67 -62.31
C ARG A 446 32.95 -21.93 -61.48
N ALA A 447 33.44 -21.97 -60.24
CA ALA A 447 33.22 -23.11 -59.34
C ALA A 447 31.74 -23.24 -58.93
N GLY A 448 31.04 -22.13 -58.67
CA GLY A 448 29.60 -22.13 -58.38
C GLY A 448 28.75 -22.60 -59.56
N LYS A 449 29.09 -22.16 -60.78
CA LYS A 449 28.41 -22.61 -62.01
C LYS A 449 28.63 -24.10 -62.29
N ASN A 450 29.83 -24.62 -62.04
CA ASN A 450 30.13 -26.04 -62.18
C ASN A 450 29.34 -26.85 -61.16
N THR A 451 29.34 -26.43 -59.90
CA THR A 451 28.59 -27.14 -58.84
C THR A 451 27.08 -27.12 -59.10
N ALA A 452 26.54 -26.02 -59.62
CA ALA A 452 25.13 -25.95 -60.04
C ALA A 452 24.81 -26.94 -61.17
N SER A 453 25.74 -27.10 -62.13
CA SER A 453 25.60 -28.05 -63.24
C SER A 453 25.63 -29.49 -62.74
N ASP A 454 26.55 -29.81 -61.84
CA ASP A 454 26.71 -31.16 -61.27
C ASP A 454 25.51 -31.51 -60.38
N ALA A 455 25.04 -30.57 -59.55
CA ALA A 455 23.83 -30.72 -58.76
C ALA A 455 22.60 -31.03 -59.63
N ILE A 456 22.43 -30.29 -60.73
CA ILE A 456 21.30 -30.52 -61.64
C ILE A 456 21.39 -31.91 -62.28
N LYS A 457 22.58 -32.37 -62.69
CA LYS A 457 22.76 -33.70 -63.29
C LYS A 457 22.50 -34.85 -62.32
N ILE A 458 22.80 -34.66 -61.03
CA ILE A 458 22.56 -35.67 -60.00
C ILE A 458 21.05 -35.79 -59.71
N LEU A 459 20.33 -34.67 -59.78
CA LEU A 459 18.92 -34.61 -59.36
C LEU A 459 17.91 -34.75 -60.51
N PHE A 460 18.28 -34.41 -61.76
CA PHE A 460 17.35 -34.28 -62.90
C PHE A 460 17.97 -34.70 -64.24
#